data_AF-A0A3D4TA29-F1
#
_entry.id   AF-A0A3D4TA29-F1
#
_cell.length_a   1.000
_cell.length_b   1.000
_cell.length_c   1.000
_cell.angle_alpha   90.00
_cell.angle_beta   90.00
_cell.angle_gamma   90.00
#
_symmetry.space_group_name_H-M   'P 1'
#
loop_
_entity.id
_entity.type
_entity.pdbx_description
1 polymer ?
#
loop_
_entity_poly.entity_id
_entity_poly.type
_entity_poly.pdbx_seq_one_letter_code
_entity_poly.pdbx_strand_id
1 'polypeptide(L)' 'MKTSGLPEDDLHRLRELHRYGVLDSVYEDEFDGVVQLASRICHMPIALISLTDANRQWFKARV' A
#
# COMPACT_ATOMS: atom_id res chain seq x y z
N MET A 1 9.41 4.81 13.91
CA MET A 1 8.92 5.23 12.59
C MET A 1 10.12 5.57 11.74
N LYS A 2 10.52 4.70 10.80
CA LYS A 2 11.70 4.94 9.96
C LYS A 2 11.34 5.98 8.90
N THR A 3 11.91 7.17 9.00
CA THR A 3 11.95 8.15 7.92
C THR A 3 12.87 7.60 6.82
N SER A 4 12.29 6.89 5.87
CA SER A 4 12.95 6.57 4.60
C SER A 4 13.40 7.89 3.97
N GLY A 5 14.69 8.04 3.71
CA GLY A 5 15.23 9.20 2.99
C GLY A 5 14.48 9.32 1.67
N LEU A 6 13.73 10.42 1.52
CA LEU A 6 12.89 10.66 0.36
C LEU A 6 13.83 10.75 -0.86
N PRO A 7 13.71 9.86 -1.86
CA PRO A 7 14.46 10.01 -3.10
C PRO A 7 14.10 11.36 -3.74
N GLU A 8 15.01 11.94 -4.51
CA GLU A 8 14.83 13.26 -5.17
C GLU A 8 13.54 13.36 -6.02
N ASP A 9 12.91 12.24 -6.35
CA ASP A 9 11.70 12.14 -7.18
C ASP A 9 10.39 11.85 -6.41
N ASP A 10 10.36 12.09 -5.09
CA ASP A 10 9.18 11.72 -4.27
C ASP A 10 7.91 12.52 -4.65
N LEU A 11 8.05 13.74 -5.17
CA LEU A 11 6.92 14.52 -5.68
C LEU A 11 6.27 13.88 -6.92
N HIS A 12 7.06 13.28 -7.81
CA HIS A 12 6.51 12.56 -8.96
C HIS A 12 5.76 11.31 -8.51
N ARG A 13 6.38 10.51 -7.62
CA ARG A 13 5.75 9.32 -7.04
C ARG A 13 4.40 9.64 -6.37
N LEU A 14 4.35 10.73 -5.58
CA LEU A 14 3.11 11.17 -4.93
C LEU A 14 2.06 11.60 -5.96
N ARG A 15 2.44 12.40 -6.97
CA ARG A 15 1.50 12.79 -8.05
C ARG A 15 0.90 11.57 -8.75
N GLU A 16 1.73 10.57 -9.06
CA GLU A 16 1.27 9.34 -9.68
C GLU A 16 0.34 8.54 -8.75
N LEU A 17 0.69 8.42 -7.46
CA LEU A 17 -0.17 7.78 -6.46
C LEU A 17 -1.56 8.43 -6.39
N HIS A 18 -1.61 9.76 -6.33
CA HIS A 18 -2.87 10.52 -6.32
C HIS A 18 -3.63 10.38 -7.64
N ARG A 19 -2.93 10.31 -8.78
CA ARG A 19 -3.54 10.13 -10.11
C ARG A 19 -4.32 8.82 -10.24
N TYR A 20 -3.88 7.75 -9.56
CA TYR A 20 -4.59 6.46 -9.58
C TYR A 20 -5.92 6.49 -8.81
N GLY A 21 -6.16 7.49 -7.94
CA GLY A 21 -7.41 7.58 -7.17
C GLY A 21 -7.64 6.42 -6.20
N VAL A 22 -6.59 5.66 -5.87
CA VAL A 22 -6.65 4.45 -5.04
C VAL A 22 -6.65 4.76 -3.53
N LEU A 23 -6.15 5.92 -3.12
CA LEU A 23 -6.21 6.36 -1.73
C LEU A 23 -7.65 6.69 -1.34
N ASP A 24 -8.05 6.30 -0.13
CA ASP A 24 -9.40 6.55 0.43
C ASP A 24 -10.56 5.99 -0.43
N SER A 25 -10.25 5.06 -1.34
CA SER A 25 -11.22 4.31 -2.12
C SER A 25 -11.78 3.12 -1.32
N VAL A 26 -12.89 2.54 -1.81
CA VAL A 26 -13.44 1.31 -1.23
C VAL A 26 -12.44 0.15 -1.34
N TYR A 27 -12.54 -0.80 -0.42
CA TYR A 27 -11.79 -2.07 -0.52
C TYR A 27 -12.30 -2.87 -1.72
N GLU A 28 -11.41 -3.63 -2.35
CA GLU A 28 -11.71 -4.46 -3.53
C GLU A 28 -11.21 -5.89 -3.28
N ASP A 29 -12.05 -6.87 -3.61
CA ASP A 29 -11.81 -8.30 -3.32
C ASP A 29 -10.53 -8.82 -3.99
N GLU A 30 -10.13 -8.23 -5.11
CA GLU A 30 -8.92 -8.57 -5.84
C GLU A 30 -7.66 -8.31 -4.99
N PHE A 31 -7.61 -7.19 -4.26
CA PHE A 31 -6.47 -6.88 -3.38
C PHE A 31 -6.48 -7.75 -2.12
N ASP A 32 -7.67 -8.06 -1.59
CA ASP A 32 -7.82 -8.98 -0.45
C ASP A 32 -7.35 -10.40 -0.82
N GLY A 33 -7.67 -10.86 -2.03
CA GLY A 33 -7.18 -12.13 -2.57
C GLY A 33 -5.65 -12.18 -2.65
N VAL A 34 -5.00 -11.08 -3.03
CA VAL A 34 -3.54 -10.97 -3.09
C VAL A 34 -2.91 -11.09 -1.70
N VAL A 35 -3.41 -10.36 -0.69
CA VAL A 35 -2.82 -10.43 0.66
C VAL A 35 -3.08 -11.78 1.33
N GLN A 36 -4.25 -12.40 1.09
CA GLN A 36 -4.53 -13.77 1.54
C GLN A 36 -3.56 -14.77 0.92
N LEU A 37 -3.31 -14.67 -0.38
CA LEU A 37 -2.37 -15.55 -1.08
C LEU A 37 -0.94 -15.34 -0.55
N ALA A 38 -0.51 -14.09 -0.39
CA ALA A 38 0.82 -13.76 0.14
C ALA A 38 1.02 -14.31 1.55
N SER A 39 0.05 -14.14 2.46
CA SER A 39 0.08 -14.71 3.81
C SER A 39 0.26 -16.24 3.77
N ARG A 40 -0.53 -16.94 2.94
CA ARG A 40 -0.44 -18.40 2.79
C ARG A 40 0.90 -18.87 2.24
N ILE A 41 1.40 -18.26 1.17
CA ILE A 41 2.67 -18.64 0.53
C ILE A 41 3.83 -18.43 1.51
N CYS A 42 3.85 -17.30 2.19
CA CYS A 42 4.93 -16.94 3.11
C CYS A 42 4.81 -17.62 4.48
N HIS A 43 3.72 -18.36 4.75
CA HIS A 43 3.41 -18.94 6.05
C HIS A 43 3.40 -17.91 7.19
N MET A 44 3.03 -16.66 6.87
CA MET A 44 3.05 -15.53 7.82
C MET A 44 1.62 -15.13 8.22
N PRO A 45 1.40 -14.78 9.50
CA PRO A 45 0.07 -14.43 10.00
C PRO A 45 -0.43 -13.07 9.54
N ILE A 46 0.42 -12.24 8.92
CA ILE A 46 0.09 -10.89 8.50
C ILE A 46 0.59 -10.67 7.07
N ALA A 47 -0.27 -10.12 6.22
CA ALA A 47 0.10 -9.60 4.90
C ALA A 47 -0.73 -8.35 4.59
N LEU A 48 -0.12 -7.39 3.90
CA LEU A 48 -0.77 -6.10 3.62
C LEU A 48 -0.31 -5.51 2.30
N ILE A 49 -1.22 -4.80 1.64
CA ILE A 49 -0.89 -3.84 0.58
C ILE A 49 -0.99 -2.46 1.21
N SER A 50 0.14 -1.77 1.24
CA SER A 50 0.27 -0.45 1.85
C SER A 50 0.71 0.57 0.82
N LEU A 51 -0.03 1.66 0.73
CA LEU A 51 0.28 2.83 -0.08
C LEU A 51 0.82 3.94 0.83
N THR A 52 2.01 4.43 0.52
CA THR A 52 2.68 5.48 1.30
C THR A 52 2.40 6.84 0.66
N ASP A 53 1.58 7.65 1.31
CA ASP A 53 1.35 9.05 0.96
C ASP A 53 2.33 9.95 1.74
N ALA A 54 2.34 11.26 1.45
CA ALA A 54 3.31 12.20 2.01
C ALA A 54 3.32 12.19 3.56
N ASN A 55 2.14 12.11 4.17
CA ASN A 55 1.97 12.28 5.61
C ASN A 55 1.28 11.08 6.28
N ARG A 56 1.02 10.01 5.53
CA ARG A 56 0.28 8.85 6.04
C ARG A 56 0.63 7.57 5.28
N GLN A 57 0.42 6.46 5.96
CA GLN A 57 0.37 5.14 5.35
C GLN A 57 -1.10 4.72 5.26
N TRP A 58 -1.53 4.25 4.11
CA TRP A 58 -2.90 3.82 3.87
C TRP A 58 -2.91 2.36 3.40
N PHE A 59 -3.78 1.54 3.98
CA PHE A 59 -3.84 0.10 3.70
C PHE A 59 -4.95 -0.19 2.69
N LYS A 60 -4.59 -0.70 1.52
CA LYS A 60 -5.56 -1.11 0.49
C LYS A 60 -6.17 -2.48 0.77
N ALA A 61 -5.43 -3.34 1.47
CA ALA A 61 -5.85 -4.66 1.91
C ALA A 61 -4.96 -5.12 3.06
N ARG A 62 -5.51 -5.94 3.97
CA ARG A 62 -4.75 -6.61 5.03
C ARG A 62 -5.46 -7.88 5.51
N VAL A 63 -4.66 -8.87 5.90
CA VAL A 63 -5.08 -10.06 6.65
C VAL A 63 -4.18 -10.25 7.85
#